data_AF-A0A1G1Y3W4-F1
#
_entry.id   AF-A0A1G1Y3W4-F1
#
_cell.length_a   1.000
_cell.length_b   1.000
_cell.length_c   1.000
_cell.angle_alpha   90.00
_cell.angle_beta   90.00
_cell.angle_gamma   90.00
#
_symmetry.space_group_name_H-M   'P 1'
#
loop_
_entity.id
_entity.type
_entity.pdbx_description
1 polymer ?
#
loop_
_entity_poly.entity_id
_entity_poly.type
_entity_poly.pdbx_seq_one_letter_code
_entity_poly.pdbx_strand_id
1 'polypeptide(L)'
;MEIKTRTLIITAIFFGVALVATVFIFLYRAGTDSIIQAYVAKITTCANITDERDCFSRDYCQGIYDSQQVFAGCQNVSSQARQITETHRQLCTQTGGQWYKNMYGESCICLSGRFDSTAGCINR
;
A
#
# COMPACT_ATOMS: atom_id res chain seq x y z
N MET A 1 -29.52 -58.37 9.53
CA MET A 1 -28.38 -57.83 10.32
C MET A 1 -27.44 -56.96 9.47
N GLU A 2 -27.80 -56.58 8.23
CA GLU A 2 -26.90 -55.85 7.31
C GLU A 2 -26.93 -54.32 7.43
N ILE A 3 -28.07 -53.74 7.87
CA ILE A 3 -28.23 -52.28 7.94
C ILE A 3 -27.22 -51.67 8.94
N LYS A 4 -26.99 -52.35 10.08
CA LYS A 4 -26.04 -51.89 11.10
C LYS A 4 -24.60 -51.80 10.57
N THR A 5 -24.18 -52.73 9.71
CA THR A 5 -22.81 -52.77 9.17
C THR A 5 -22.58 -51.67 8.14
N ARG A 6 -23.55 -51.41 7.26
CA ARG A 6 -23.47 -50.31 6.29
C ARG A 6 -23.42 -48.94 6.96
N THR A 7 -24.25 -48.71 7.98
CA THR A 7 -24.24 -47.45 8.74
C THR A 7 -22.89 -47.25 9.44
N LEU A 8 -22.31 -48.31 10.02
CA LEU A 8 -21.01 -48.24 10.70
C LEU A 8 -19.86 -47.91 9.74
N ILE A 9 -19.88 -48.46 8.52
CA ILE A 9 -18.90 -48.13 7.47
C ILE A 9 -19.01 -46.67 7.04
N ILE A 10 -20.24 -46.17 6.79
CA ILE A 10 -20.45 -44.78 6.37
C ILE A 10 -20.01 -43.81 7.49
N THR A 11 -20.33 -44.12 8.74
CA THR A 11 -19.90 -43.33 9.90
C THR A 11 -18.38 -43.34 10.05
N ALA A 12 -17.72 -44.50 9.87
CA ALA A 12 -16.25 -44.59 9.92
C ALA A 12 -15.58 -43.77 8.80
N ILE A 13 -16.13 -43.80 7.58
CA ILE A 13 -15.64 -42.95 6.48
C ILE A 13 -15.82 -41.47 6.81
N PHE A 14 -16.96 -41.08 7.37
CA PHE A 14 -17.22 -39.70 7.77
C PHE A 14 -16.21 -39.20 8.82
N PHE A 15 -15.95 -40.00 9.86
CA PHE A 15 -14.91 -39.68 10.84
C PHE A 15 -13.50 -39.65 10.23
N GLY A 16 -13.21 -40.55 9.28
CA GLY A 16 -11.94 -40.54 8.56
C GLY A 16 -11.73 -39.24 7.77
N VAL A 17 -12.75 -38.80 7.02
CA VAL A 17 -12.70 -37.53 6.27
C VAL A 17 -12.59 -36.33 7.22
N ALA A 18 -13.34 -36.32 8.32
CA ALA A 18 -13.27 -35.26 9.33
C ALA A 18 -11.87 -35.16 9.96
N LEU A 19 -11.23 -36.30 10.24
CA LEU A 19 -9.89 -36.35 10.79
C LEU A 19 -8.85 -35.78 9.81
N VAL A 20 -8.92 -36.18 8.53
CA VAL A 20 -8.04 -35.65 7.48
C VAL A 20 -8.23 -34.14 7.31
N ALA A 21 -9.48 -33.65 7.28
CA ALA A 21 -9.77 -32.23 7.18
C ALA A 21 -9.21 -31.44 8.38
N THR A 22 -9.30 -32.00 9.58
CA THR A 22 -8.77 -31.36 10.80
C THR A 22 -7.24 -31.27 10.77
N VAL A 23 -6.57 -32.34 10.34
CA VAL A 23 -5.10 -32.35 10.15
C VAL A 23 -4.69 -31.34 9.08
N PHE A 24 -5.43 -31.27 7.97
CA PHE A 24 -5.17 -30.29 6.92
C PHE A 24 -5.30 -28.86 7.42
N ILE A 25 -6.37 -28.54 8.15
CA ILE A 25 -6.58 -27.19 8.73
C ILE A 25 -5.46 -26.85 9.71
N PHE A 26 -5.02 -27.80 10.53
CA PHE A 26 -3.96 -27.59 11.51
C PHE A 26 -2.62 -27.26 10.82
N LEU A 27 -2.23 -28.06 9.82
CA LEU A 27 -1.01 -27.82 9.04
C LEU A 27 -1.08 -26.52 8.24
N TYR A 28 -2.25 -26.25 7.63
CA TYR A 28 -2.47 -25.02 6.88
C TYR A 28 -2.36 -23.78 7.77
N ARG A 29 -3.00 -23.79 8.95
CA ARG A 29 -2.87 -22.69 9.93
C ARG A 29 -1.43 -22.48 10.36
N ALA A 30 -0.72 -23.53 10.73
CA ALA A 30 0.68 -23.41 11.14
C ALA A 30 1.57 -22.79 10.02
N GLY A 31 1.35 -23.19 8.77
CA GLY A 31 2.05 -22.59 7.62
C GLY A 31 1.65 -21.13 7.35
N THR A 32 0.36 -20.82 7.47
CA THR A 32 -0.16 -19.48 7.19
C THR A 32 0.25 -18.48 8.27
N ASP A 33 0.23 -18.88 9.55
CA ASP A 33 0.65 -18.04 10.67
C ASP A 33 2.13 -17.64 10.56
N SER A 34 2.99 -18.55 10.10
CA SER A 34 4.40 -18.25 9.80
C SER A 34 4.54 -17.18 8.72
N ILE A 35 3.79 -17.29 7.63
CA ILE A 35 3.81 -16.33 6.52
C ILE A 35 3.28 -14.97 6.98
N ILE A 36 2.19 -14.96 7.75
CA ILE A 36 1.59 -13.74 8.30
C ILE A 36 2.58 -13.06 9.25
N GLN A 37 3.22 -13.80 10.15
CA GLN A 37 4.22 -13.24 11.07
C GLN A 37 5.43 -12.67 10.32
N ALA A 38 5.93 -13.35 9.29
CA ALA A 38 7.01 -12.84 8.44
C ALA A 38 6.60 -11.56 7.70
N TYR A 39 5.35 -11.50 7.24
CA TYR A 39 4.79 -10.31 6.58
C TYR A 39 4.64 -9.14 7.55
N VAL A 40 4.11 -9.37 8.75
CA VAL A 40 3.99 -8.35 9.82
C VAL A 40 5.38 -7.87 10.27
N ALA A 41 6.35 -8.76 10.41
CA ALA A 41 7.74 -8.40 10.72
C ALA A 41 8.37 -7.54 9.62
N LYS A 42 8.14 -7.87 8.34
CA LYS A 42 8.57 -7.00 7.23
C LYS A 42 7.91 -5.63 7.27
N ILE A 43 6.60 -5.59 7.49
CA ILE A 43 5.84 -4.34 7.51
C ILE A 43 6.20 -3.45 8.70
N THR A 44 6.51 -4.01 9.86
CA THR A 44 6.96 -3.21 11.02
C THR A 44 8.28 -2.48 10.76
N THR A 45 9.13 -3.02 9.88
CA THR A 45 10.33 -2.28 9.43
C THR A 45 10.03 -1.12 8.49
N CYS A 46 8.84 -1.09 7.89
CA CYS A 46 8.42 0.04 7.07
C CYS A 46 8.35 1.30 7.94
N ALA A 47 7.80 1.21 9.16
CA ALA A 47 7.53 2.35 10.06
C ALA A 47 8.71 3.31 10.34
N ASN A 48 9.96 2.89 10.06
CA ASN A 48 11.17 3.66 10.33
C ASN A 48 11.79 4.31 9.08
N ILE A 49 11.09 4.32 7.95
CA ILE A 49 11.56 4.97 6.71
C ILE A 49 11.40 6.48 6.86
N THR A 50 12.52 7.20 6.94
CA THR A 50 12.57 8.66 7.12
C THR A 50 12.91 9.44 5.84
N ASP A 51 13.26 8.75 4.74
CA ASP A 51 13.71 9.37 3.49
C ASP A 51 13.20 8.61 2.24
N GLU A 52 13.03 9.32 1.12
CA GLU A 52 12.50 8.75 -0.14
C GLU A 52 13.41 7.68 -0.74
N ARG A 53 14.73 7.82 -0.54
CA ARG A 53 15.71 6.83 -1.00
C ARG A 53 15.56 5.49 -0.27
N ASP A 54 15.22 5.53 1.01
CA ASP A 54 15.01 4.34 1.83
C ASP A 54 13.66 3.70 1.49
N CYS A 55 12.65 4.52 1.16
CA CYS A 55 11.39 4.01 0.60
C CYS A 55 11.56 3.32 -0.76
N PHE A 56 12.41 3.85 -1.65
CA PHE A 56 12.70 3.20 -2.94
C PHE A 56 13.35 1.81 -2.79
N SER A 57 14.20 1.64 -1.78
CA SER A 57 14.82 0.33 -1.51
C SER A 57 13.85 -0.70 -0.91
N ARG A 58 12.65 -0.25 -0.50
CA ARG A 58 11.62 -1.04 0.19
C ARG A 58 10.25 -0.80 -0.44
N ASP A 59 10.17 -1.00 -1.74
CA ASP A 59 8.95 -0.88 -2.56
C ASP A 59 7.71 -1.59 -1.96
N TYR A 60 7.90 -2.72 -1.27
CA TYR A 60 6.85 -3.45 -0.55
C TYR A 60 6.13 -2.65 0.54
N CYS A 61 6.68 -1.52 1.00
CA CYS A 61 6.08 -0.63 1.97
C CYS A 61 5.13 0.43 1.36
N GLN A 62 5.07 0.53 0.03
CA GLN A 62 4.35 1.60 -0.67
C GLN A 62 2.88 1.74 -0.24
N GLY A 63 2.16 0.63 -0.08
CA GLY A 63 0.74 0.64 0.29
C GLY A 63 0.44 1.23 1.69
N ILE A 64 1.42 1.25 2.59
CA ILE A 64 1.28 1.86 3.92
C ILE A 64 1.46 3.38 3.83
N TYR A 65 2.43 3.82 3.01
CA TYR A 65 2.80 5.23 2.89
C TYR A 65 1.91 6.04 1.94
N ASP A 66 1.34 5.39 0.94
CA ASP A 66 0.39 6.02 0.02
C ASP A 66 -0.84 6.56 0.79
N SER A 67 -1.21 5.90 1.89
CA SER A 67 -2.30 6.33 2.78
C SER A 67 -1.97 7.55 3.66
N GLN A 68 -0.69 7.84 3.90
CA GLN A 68 -0.25 8.89 4.85
C GLN A 68 0.19 10.19 4.16
N GLN A 69 0.18 10.28 2.82
CA GLN A 69 0.53 11.49 2.03
C GLN A 69 1.95 12.08 2.24
N VAL A 70 2.78 11.51 3.12
CA VAL A 70 4.11 12.06 3.50
C VAL A 70 5.15 11.97 2.38
N PHE A 71 5.04 11.02 1.45
CA PHE A 71 6.02 10.79 0.38
C PHE A 71 5.39 10.91 -1.02
N ALA A 72 6.14 11.30 -2.05
CA ALA A 72 5.63 11.45 -3.42
C ALA A 72 5.48 10.09 -4.17
N GLY A 73 5.18 9.01 -3.44
CA GLY A 73 5.06 7.67 -4.00
C GLY A 73 6.39 6.89 -4.06
N CYS A 74 7.36 7.23 -3.21
CA CYS A 74 8.67 6.53 -3.14
C CYS A 74 9.40 6.49 -4.48
N GLN A 75 9.18 7.54 -5.29
CA GLN A 75 9.85 7.73 -6.57
C GLN A 75 11.14 8.53 -6.33
N ASN A 76 12.22 8.11 -6.98
CA ASN A 76 13.49 8.83 -6.93
C ASN A 76 13.40 10.10 -7.80
N VAL A 77 12.86 11.17 -7.23
CA VAL A 77 12.80 12.48 -7.89
C VAL A 77 14.16 13.16 -7.72
N SER A 78 14.82 13.52 -8.82
CA SER A 78 16.13 14.18 -8.77
C SER A 78 16.07 15.46 -7.92
N SER A 79 17.18 15.81 -7.27
CA SER A 79 17.25 17.03 -6.43
C SER A 79 16.85 18.30 -7.20
N GLN A 80 17.16 18.36 -8.48
CA GLN A 80 16.73 19.43 -9.39
C GLN A 80 15.21 19.45 -9.58
N ALA A 81 14.58 18.30 -9.82
CA ALA A 81 13.13 18.22 -9.97
C ALA A 81 12.41 18.62 -8.67
N ARG A 82 12.92 18.22 -7.50
CA ARG A 82 12.40 18.70 -6.20
C ARG A 82 12.49 20.22 -6.04
N GLN A 83 13.63 20.82 -6.41
CA GLN A 83 13.79 22.28 -6.36
C GLN A 83 12.83 23.00 -7.32
N ILE A 84 12.65 22.46 -8.53
CA ILE A 84 11.69 23.00 -9.51
C ILE A 84 10.26 22.93 -8.97
N THR A 85 9.85 21.78 -8.41
CA THR A 85 8.52 21.60 -7.82
C THR A 85 8.29 22.55 -6.65
N GLU A 86 9.27 22.71 -5.75
CA GLU A 86 9.17 23.65 -4.63
C GLU A 86 9.07 25.11 -5.12
N THR A 87 9.83 25.47 -6.15
CA THR A 87 9.74 26.79 -6.79
C THR A 87 8.36 27.03 -7.40
N HIS A 88 7.82 26.04 -8.11
CA HIS A 88 6.47 26.11 -8.68
C HIS A 88 5.38 26.19 -7.59
N ARG A 89 5.55 25.47 -6.48
CA ARG A 89 4.64 25.52 -5.33
C ARG A 89 4.63 26.89 -4.67
N GLN A 90 5.80 27.49 -4.46
CA GLN A 90 5.91 28.85 -3.93
C GLN A 90 5.27 29.86 -4.89
N LEU A 91 5.55 29.74 -6.19
CA LEU A 91 4.96 30.61 -7.20
C LEU A 91 3.42 30.49 -7.25
N CYS A 92 2.90 29.26 -7.20
CA CYS A 92 1.47 28.97 -7.15
C CYS A 92 0.80 29.64 -5.95
N THR A 93 1.33 29.43 -4.75
CA THR A 93 0.76 30.01 -3.51
C THR A 93 0.86 31.53 -3.46
N GLN A 94 1.95 32.11 -3.97
CA GLN A 94 2.13 33.58 -4.04
C GLN A 94 1.17 34.25 -5.02
N THR A 95 0.80 33.57 -6.10
CA THR A 95 -0.10 34.09 -7.14
C THR A 95 -1.57 33.74 -6.90
N GLY A 96 -1.90 33.26 -5.69
CA GLY A 96 -3.28 32.97 -5.29
C GLY A 96 -3.81 31.60 -5.73
N GLY A 97 -2.94 30.70 -6.20
CA GLY A 97 -3.27 29.31 -6.43
C GLY A 97 -3.15 28.45 -5.17
N GLN A 98 -3.78 27.28 -5.20
CA GLN A 98 -3.64 26.23 -4.20
C GLN A 98 -2.85 25.07 -4.77
N TRP A 99 -1.85 24.61 -4.03
CA TRP A 99 -1.06 23.42 -4.41
C TRP A 99 -1.79 22.16 -3.99
N TYR A 100 -2.00 21.24 -4.94
CA TYR A 100 -2.65 19.95 -4.71
C TYR A 100 -1.74 18.80 -5.09
N LYS A 101 -1.76 17.76 -4.26
CA LYS A 101 -1.07 16.50 -4.49
C LYS A 101 -2.11 15.39 -4.64
N ASN A 102 -2.04 14.65 -5.75
CA ASN A 102 -2.90 13.51 -6.01
C ASN A 102 -2.08 12.31 -6.53
N MET A 103 -2.75 11.19 -6.83
CA MET A 103 -2.11 9.96 -7.35
C MET A 103 -1.41 10.14 -8.71
N TYR A 104 -1.72 11.21 -9.44
CA TYR A 104 -1.11 11.55 -10.73
C TYR A 104 0.05 12.53 -10.61
N GLY A 105 0.34 13.04 -9.41
CA GLY A 105 1.43 13.95 -9.13
C GLY A 105 1.00 15.23 -8.41
N GLU A 106 1.89 16.21 -8.41
CA GLU A 106 1.70 17.51 -7.79
C GLU A 106 1.36 18.56 -8.85
N SER A 107 0.34 19.38 -8.59
CA SER A 107 -0.09 20.44 -9.51
C SER A 107 -0.69 21.63 -8.78
N CYS A 108 -0.63 22.81 -9.42
CA CYS A 108 -1.25 24.03 -8.93
C CYS A 108 -2.66 24.19 -9.49
N ILE A 109 -3.63 24.42 -8.60
CA ILE A 109 -5.00 24.79 -8.95
C ILE A 109 -5.16 26.30 -8.71
N CYS A 110 -5.33 27.06 -9.79
CA CYS A 110 -5.58 28.50 -9.70
C CYS A 110 -7.06 28.77 -9.42
N LEU A 111 -7.36 29.70 -8.50
CA LEU A 111 -8.73 30.13 -8.19
C LEU A 111 -9.47 30.67 -9.42
N SER A 112 -8.72 31.28 -10.31
CA SER A 112 -9.20 31.81 -11.58
C SER A 112 -8.03 31.75 -12.57
N GLY A 113 -8.23 31.07 -13.70
CA GLY A 113 -7.22 30.93 -14.76
C GLY A 113 -6.39 29.64 -14.72
N ARG A 114 -5.16 29.71 -15.24
CA ARG A 114 -4.25 28.55 -15.41
C ARG A 114 -2.88 28.82 -14.77
N PHE A 115 -2.19 27.76 -14.37
CA PHE A 115 -0.83 27.86 -13.85
C PHE A 115 0.18 27.91 -15.00
N ASP A 116 1.08 28.89 -14.93
CA ASP A 116 2.26 29.05 -15.78
C ASP A 116 3.52 28.86 -14.93
N SER A 117 4.48 28.06 -15.40
CA SER A 117 5.69 27.74 -14.63
C SER A 117 6.62 28.94 -14.42
N THR A 118 6.43 30.04 -15.16
CA THR A 118 7.25 31.26 -15.04
C THR A 118 6.49 32.40 -14.36
N ALA A 119 5.18 32.50 -14.56
CA ALA A 119 4.37 33.61 -14.06
C ALA A 119 3.39 33.23 -12.94
N GLY A 120 3.24 31.95 -12.62
CA GLY A 120 2.29 31.46 -11.63
C GLY A 120 0.86 31.41 -12.16
N CYS A 121 -0.12 31.64 -11.28
CA CYS A 121 -1.52 31.68 -11.65
C CYS A 121 -1.86 32.95 -12.42
N ILE A 122 -2.21 32.78 -13.70
CA ILE A 122 -2.59 33.87 -14.60
C ILE A 122 -4.08 33.81 -14.92
N ASN A 123 -4.77 34.91 -14.62
CA ASN A 123 -6.12 35.17 -15.11
C ASN A 123 -6.03 35.57 -16.57
N ARG A 124 -6.57 34.73 -17.45
CA ARG A 124 -6.64 35.04 -18.88
C ARG A 124 -7.95 35.72 -19.21
#